data_AF-A0A2V6WU03-F1
#
_entry.id   AF-A0A2V6WU03-F1
#
_cell.length_a   1.000
_cell.length_b   1.000
_cell.length_c   1.000
_cell.angle_alpha   90.00
_cell.angle_beta   90.00
_cell.angle_gamma   90.00
#
_symmetry.space_group_name_H-M   'P 1'
#
loop_
_entity.id
_entity.type
_entity.pdbx_description
1 polymer ?
#
loop_
_entity_poly.entity_id
_entity_poly.type
_entity_poly.pdbx_seq_one_letter_code
_entity_poly.pdbx_strand_id
1 'polypeptide(L)'
;MFFVEAPPGVDAYLLTSQKLLQDQYEREFGDDLQLVKGRDNYVCERYGEVPVPTSRGMCRRPRGPQCQCPYARAKAAALAGPIFCTNTSYFATLRHWRAEQLRKRRLLIVDEAHNLESQLVSVFTAAFPLEQTRAWFGGPLPRLGDADEYRALMRDHLDRLEGRLDTLGRELEALRPSGAAAESFLSMPPSREEQALMAEHEILEAALARIRFFVDAEDREWIVRYPPDIGATLELVPLTVTSMARELLSESADLVVLSSAYLGHRSALAECFGLEEATVRSLTSDSPFALAQRRIDYRPVGRLSVTSLPRLEPALFDAVAAILAEHPREKG
;
A
#
# COMPACT_ATOMS: atom_id res chain seq x y z
N MET A 1 -19.93 -20.28 -10.71
CA MET A 1 -20.29 -20.05 -9.30
C MET A 1 -20.34 -21.42 -8.63
N PHE A 2 -19.20 -21.88 -8.12
CA PHE A 2 -19.14 -23.08 -7.29
C PHE A 2 -19.09 -22.57 -5.86
N PHE A 3 -20.19 -22.73 -5.12
CA PHE A 3 -20.15 -22.58 -3.67
C PHE A 3 -19.40 -23.79 -3.13
N VAL A 4 -18.17 -23.58 -2.69
CA VAL A 4 -17.45 -24.56 -1.90
C VAL A 4 -17.70 -24.16 -0.46
N GLU A 5 -18.46 -24.97 0.29
CA GLU A 5 -18.51 -24.84 1.75
C GLU A 5 -17.08 -24.82 2.28
N ALA A 6 -16.72 -23.75 2.98
CA ALA A 6 -15.40 -23.59 3.56
C ALA A 6 -15.15 -24.74 4.56
N PRO A 7 -14.14 -25.60 4.34
CA PRO A 7 -13.86 -26.68 5.28
C PRO A 7 -13.39 -26.11 6.63
N PRO A 8 -13.61 -26.81 7.76
CA PRO A 8 -13.11 -26.36 9.04
C PRO A 8 -11.57 -26.29 8.99
N GLY A 9 -11.01 -25.09 9.21
CA GLY A 9 -9.55 -24.87 9.16
C GLY A 9 -9.05 -24.02 7.98
N VAL A 10 -9.87 -23.12 7.44
CA VAL A 10 -9.36 -22.05 6.56
C VAL A 10 -8.43 -21.16 7.35
N ASP A 11 -7.19 -21.03 6.87
CA ASP A 11 -6.19 -20.13 7.43
C ASP A 11 -5.50 -19.39 6.29
N ALA A 12 -6.01 -18.20 5.99
CA ALA A 12 -5.65 -17.49 4.77
C ALA A 12 -5.44 -15.98 4.96
N TYR A 13 -4.58 -15.43 4.11
CA TYR A 13 -4.56 -14.02 3.77
C TYR A 13 -5.31 -13.81 2.45
N LEU A 14 -6.22 -12.84 2.41
CA LEU A 14 -6.89 -12.38 1.19
C LEU A 14 -6.56 -10.91 0.96
N LEU A 15 -5.80 -10.63 -0.10
CA LEU A 15 -5.39 -9.29 -0.46
C LEU A 15 -6.23 -8.79 -1.63
N THR A 16 -7.01 -7.73 -1.42
CA THR A 16 -7.79 -7.08 -2.47
C THR A 16 -7.84 -5.57 -2.29
N SER A 17 -7.60 -4.82 -3.36
CA SER A 17 -7.53 -3.36 -3.34
C SER A 17 -8.86 -2.68 -3.68
N GLN A 18 -9.84 -3.41 -4.22
CA GLN A 18 -11.13 -2.85 -4.60
C GLN A 18 -12.12 -2.91 -3.42
N LYS A 19 -12.64 -1.75 -3.01
CA LYS A 19 -13.63 -1.66 -1.92
C LYS A 19 -14.88 -2.50 -2.22
N LEU A 20 -15.35 -2.48 -3.47
CA LEU A 20 -16.52 -3.25 -3.90
C LEU A 20 -16.33 -4.77 -3.67
N LEU A 21 -15.13 -5.29 -3.95
CA LEU A 21 -14.81 -6.70 -3.74
C LEU A 21 -14.68 -7.03 -2.25
N GLN A 22 -14.11 -6.13 -1.44
CA GLN A 22 -14.10 -6.31 0.02
C GLN A 22 -15.51 -6.47 0.58
N ASP A 23 -16.44 -5.59 0.18
CA ASP A 23 -17.83 -5.68 0.63
C ASP A 23 -18.52 -6.96 0.12
N GLN A 24 -18.12 -7.46 -1.06
CA GLN A 24 -18.60 -8.74 -1.57
C GLN A 24 -18.08 -9.91 -0.74
N TYR A 25 -16.78 -9.94 -0.45
CA TYR A 25 -16.17 -11.00 0.35
C TYR A 25 -16.71 -11.03 1.78
N GLU A 26 -16.93 -9.87 2.42
CA GLU A 26 -17.59 -9.81 3.73
C GLU A 26 -18.99 -10.43 3.71
N ARG A 27 -19.77 -10.22 2.64
CA ARG A 27 -21.10 -10.83 2.49
C ARG A 27 -21.04 -12.33 2.22
N GLU A 28 -20.06 -12.80 1.46
CA GLU A 28 -19.95 -14.21 1.05
C GLU A 28 -19.35 -15.09 2.14
N PHE A 29 -18.34 -14.59 2.87
CA PHE A 29 -17.62 -15.35 3.90
C PHE A 29 -18.10 -15.05 5.32
N GLY A 30 -18.93 -14.03 5.53
CA GLY A 30 -19.49 -13.70 6.84
C GLY A 30 -18.42 -13.56 7.93
N ASP A 31 -18.66 -14.19 9.08
CA ASP A 31 -17.80 -14.10 10.27
C ASP A 31 -16.41 -14.75 10.10
N ASP A 32 -16.21 -15.60 9.08
CA ASP A 32 -14.89 -16.19 8.81
C ASP A 32 -13.90 -15.16 8.25
N LEU A 33 -14.41 -14.13 7.57
CA LEU A 33 -13.59 -13.08 6.99
C LEU A 33 -13.48 -11.86 7.90
N GLN A 34 -12.25 -11.52 8.24
CA GLN A 34 -11.92 -10.43 9.13
C GLN A 34 -11.22 -9.34 8.32
N LEU A 35 -11.99 -8.33 7.92
CA LEU A 35 -11.51 -7.20 7.13
C LEU A 35 -10.85 -6.15 8.04
N VAL A 36 -9.60 -5.81 7.72
CA VAL A 36 -8.89 -4.70 8.35
C VAL A 36 -8.47 -3.67 7.30
N LYS A 37 -8.73 -2.40 7.59
CA LYS A 37 -8.39 -1.23 6.77
C LYS A 37 -7.37 -0.35 7.49
N GLY A 38 -6.87 0.68 6.79
CA GLY A 38 -6.07 1.72 7.43
C GLY A 38 -6.88 2.50 8.48
N ARG A 39 -6.21 3.06 9.50
CA ARG A 39 -6.83 3.71 10.66
C ARG A 39 -7.79 4.86 10.33
N ASP A 40 -7.56 5.57 9.23
CA ASP A 40 -8.45 6.64 8.74
C ASP A 40 -9.85 6.14 8.37
N ASN A 41 -10.02 4.84 8.13
CA ASN A 41 -11.30 4.23 7.79
C ASN A 41 -12.16 3.87 9.02
N TYR A 42 -11.68 4.17 10.23
CA TYR A 42 -12.38 3.87 11.48
C TYR A 42 -12.58 5.16 12.27
N VAL A 43 -13.80 5.39 12.74
CA VAL A 43 -14.12 6.51 13.63
C VAL A 43 -13.81 6.11 15.08
N CYS A 44 -13.19 7.00 15.84
CA CYS A 44 -12.91 6.78 17.25
C CYS A 44 -14.20 6.99 18.07
N GLU A 45 -14.61 5.96 18.80
CA GLU A 45 -15.83 6.00 19.64
C GLU A 45 -15.65 6.83 20.92
N ARG A 46 -14.42 7.23 21.27
CA ARG A 46 -14.12 7.96 22.52
C ARG A 46 -14.34 9.48 22.43
N TYR A 47 -14.38 10.05 21.23
CA TYR A 47 -14.44 11.51 21.02
C TYR A 47 -15.82 11.92 20.47
N GLY A 48 -16.88 11.62 21.23
CA GLY A 48 -18.28 11.60 20.77
C GLY A 48 -18.88 12.89 20.18
N GLU A 49 -18.20 14.04 20.25
CA GLU A 49 -18.71 15.31 19.71
C GLU A 49 -18.38 15.52 18.22
N VAL A 50 -17.29 14.92 17.71
CA VAL A 50 -16.83 15.08 16.32
C VAL A 50 -16.35 13.72 15.81
N PRO A 51 -16.71 13.30 14.58
CA PRO A 51 -16.16 12.08 14.00
C PRO A 51 -14.65 12.24 13.76
N VAL A 52 -13.86 11.79 14.74
CA VAL A 52 -12.40 11.80 14.67
C VAL A 52 -11.93 10.41 14.22
N PRO A 53 -11.14 10.29 13.14
CA PRO A 53 -10.60 9.00 12.73
C PRO A 53 -9.64 8.44 13.77
N THR A 54 -9.55 7.11 13.89
CA THR A 54 -8.66 6.46 14.87
C THR A 54 -7.16 6.73 14.61
N SER A 55 -6.81 7.22 13.42
CA SER A 55 -5.47 7.73 13.08
C SER A 55 -5.07 8.96 13.87
N ARG A 56 -6.05 9.73 14.37
CA ARG A 56 -5.84 10.94 15.20
C ARG A 56 -6.12 10.68 16.69
N GLY A 57 -6.33 9.43 17.08
CA GLY A 57 -6.62 9.09 18.47
C GLY A 57 -5.36 9.05 19.34
N MET A 58 -5.51 9.39 20.62
CA MET A 58 -4.42 9.42 21.60
C MET A 58 -3.68 8.08 21.72
N CYS A 59 -4.34 6.97 21.40
CA CYS A 59 -3.74 5.63 21.32
C CYS A 59 -2.61 5.48 20.28
N ARG A 60 -2.43 6.46 19.38
CA ARG A 60 -1.37 6.47 18.36
C ARG A 60 -0.05 7.01 18.86
N ARG A 61 -0.07 7.66 20.01
CA ARG A 61 1.11 8.24 20.59
C ARG A 61 2.18 7.16 20.81
N PRO A 62 3.45 7.45 20.51
CA PRO A 62 4.55 6.58 20.90
C PRO A 62 4.47 6.23 22.38
N ARG A 63 4.60 4.94 22.71
CA ARG A 63 4.45 4.41 24.09
C ARG A 63 3.09 4.70 24.75
N GLY A 64 2.06 4.98 23.97
CA GLY A 64 0.69 5.13 24.44
C GLY A 64 0.10 3.80 24.97
N PRO A 65 -0.93 3.86 25.83
CA PRO A 65 -1.59 2.66 26.32
C PRO A 65 -2.30 1.90 25.17
N GLN A 66 -2.42 0.58 25.33
CA GLN A 66 -3.21 -0.24 24.42
C GLN A 66 -4.67 0.21 24.46
N CYS A 67 -5.28 0.33 23.29
CA CYS A 67 -6.65 0.79 23.13
C CYS A 67 -7.49 -0.29 22.44
N GLN A 68 -8.79 -0.31 22.74
CA GLN A 68 -9.78 -1.17 22.09
C GLN A 68 -10.67 -0.38 21.11
N CYS A 69 -10.10 0.61 20.41
CA CYS A 69 -10.84 1.37 19.40
C CYS A 69 -11.24 0.46 18.21
N PRO A 70 -12.19 0.87 17.35
CA PRO A 70 -12.67 0.02 16.25
C PRO A 70 -11.57 -0.56 15.37
N TYR A 71 -10.54 0.24 15.04
CA TYR A 71 -9.37 -0.25 14.32
C TYR A 71 -8.60 -1.33 15.09
N ALA A 72 -8.36 -1.14 16.38
CA ALA A 72 -7.62 -2.10 17.19
C ALA A 72 -8.37 -3.43 17.33
N ARG A 73 -9.70 -3.36 17.48
CA ARG A 73 -10.57 -4.55 17.48
C ARG A 73 -10.55 -5.24 16.12
N ALA A 74 -10.69 -4.51 15.01
CA ALA A 74 -10.62 -5.07 13.66
C ALA A 74 -9.26 -5.73 13.38
N LYS A 75 -8.15 -5.10 13.77
CA LYS A 75 -6.80 -5.66 13.63
C LYS A 75 -6.64 -6.94 14.47
N ALA A 76 -7.08 -6.92 15.74
CA ALA A 76 -7.01 -8.09 16.61
C ALA A 76 -7.86 -9.25 16.06
N ALA A 77 -9.07 -8.96 15.58
CA ALA A 77 -9.95 -9.93 14.96
C ALA A 77 -9.32 -10.50 13.67
N ALA A 78 -8.72 -9.67 12.81
CA ALA A 78 -8.01 -10.12 11.61
C ALA A 78 -6.80 -11.01 11.92
N LEU A 79 -6.02 -10.68 12.96
CA LEU A 79 -4.87 -11.49 13.37
C LEU A 79 -5.29 -12.85 13.93
N ALA A 80 -6.37 -12.90 14.71
CA ALA A 80 -6.89 -14.12 15.34
C ALA A 80 -7.78 -14.96 14.41
N GLY A 81 -8.45 -14.31 13.46
CA GLY A 81 -9.47 -14.92 12.60
C GLY A 81 -8.91 -15.82 11.49
N PRO A 82 -9.77 -16.65 10.89
CA PRO A 82 -9.37 -17.64 9.90
C PRO A 82 -8.98 -17.00 8.56
N ILE A 83 -9.68 -15.95 8.12
CA ILE A 83 -9.33 -15.22 6.88
C ILE A 83 -9.01 -13.75 7.24
N PHE A 84 -7.73 -13.37 7.14
CA PHE A 84 -7.31 -11.98 7.26
C PHE A 84 -7.45 -11.31 5.90
N CYS A 85 -8.39 -10.36 5.78
CA CYS A 85 -8.62 -9.62 4.54
C CYS A 85 -8.13 -8.17 4.66
N THR A 86 -7.40 -7.67 3.65
CA THR A 86 -6.92 -6.27 3.56
C THR A 86 -6.51 -5.94 2.12
N ASN A 87 -6.08 -4.71 1.84
CA ASN A 87 -5.33 -4.40 0.62
C ASN A 87 -3.84 -4.76 0.72
N THR A 88 -3.19 -4.93 -0.43
CA THR A 88 -1.77 -5.29 -0.56
C THR A 88 -0.82 -4.30 0.10
N SER A 89 -1.03 -2.99 -0.08
CA SER A 89 -0.13 -1.96 0.45
C SER A 89 -0.10 -1.96 1.98
N TYR A 90 -1.26 -2.12 2.61
CA TYR A 90 -1.39 -2.22 4.05
C TYR A 90 -0.75 -3.51 4.57
N PHE A 91 -0.97 -4.64 3.89
CA PHE A 91 -0.36 -5.92 4.24
C PHE A 91 1.16 -5.86 4.19
N ALA A 92 1.73 -5.40 3.08
CA ALA A 92 3.18 -5.27 2.91
C ALA A 92 3.77 -4.27 3.91
N THR A 93 3.06 -3.17 4.21
CA THR A 93 3.49 -2.20 5.22
C THR A 93 3.51 -2.81 6.63
N LEU A 94 2.49 -3.57 7.01
CA LEU A 94 2.46 -4.26 8.29
C LEU A 94 3.61 -5.27 8.43
N ARG A 95 3.94 -5.99 7.36
CA ARG A 95 4.97 -7.04 7.39
C ARG A 95 6.39 -6.48 7.36
N HIS A 96 6.66 -5.46 6.55
CA HIS A 96 8.03 -4.97 6.33
C HIS A 96 8.39 -3.72 7.15
N TRP A 97 7.42 -2.81 7.37
CA TRP A 97 7.71 -1.50 7.97
C TRP A 97 7.27 -1.37 9.41
N ARG A 98 6.55 -2.36 9.94
CA ARG A 98 6.12 -2.37 11.32
C ARG A 98 6.69 -3.60 12.02
N ALA A 99 6.88 -3.49 13.33
CA ALA A 99 7.36 -4.60 14.16
C ALA A 99 6.31 -5.73 14.32
N GLU A 100 5.24 -5.73 13.53
CA GLU A 100 4.20 -6.74 13.62
C GLU A 100 4.61 -8.02 12.92
N GLN A 101 4.81 -9.08 13.71
CA GLN A 101 5.08 -10.41 13.20
C GLN A 101 3.76 -11.03 12.73
N LEU A 102 3.45 -10.86 11.44
CA LEU A 102 2.39 -11.60 10.79
C LEU A 102 2.80 -13.08 10.69
N ARG A 103 2.07 -13.96 11.37
CA ARG A 103 2.32 -15.40 11.29
C ARG A 103 2.19 -15.90 9.85
N LYS A 104 2.97 -16.93 9.50
CA LYS A 104 2.77 -17.64 8.24
C LYS A 104 1.41 -18.34 8.28
N ARG A 105 0.64 -18.24 7.19
CA ARG A 105 -0.66 -18.90 7.02
C ARG A 105 -0.58 -20.00 5.97
N ARG A 106 -1.63 -20.80 5.81
CA ARG A 106 -1.62 -21.87 4.80
C ARG A 106 -1.74 -21.33 3.39
N LEU A 107 -2.49 -20.24 3.21
CA LEU A 107 -2.84 -19.70 1.90
C LEU A 107 -2.70 -18.17 1.87
N LEU A 108 -2.13 -17.63 0.80
CA LEU A 108 -2.19 -16.21 0.45
C LEU A 108 -2.85 -16.09 -0.92
N ILE A 109 -3.97 -15.38 -0.98
CA ILE A 109 -4.63 -15.01 -2.23
C ILE A 109 -4.35 -13.53 -2.48
N VAL A 110 -3.73 -13.21 -3.61
CA VAL A 110 -3.61 -11.84 -4.11
C VAL A 110 -4.57 -11.69 -5.28
N ASP A 111 -5.63 -10.93 -5.04
CA ASP A 111 -6.60 -10.55 -6.06
C ASP A 111 -6.11 -9.33 -6.84
N GLU A 112 -6.48 -9.25 -8.11
CA GLU A 112 -5.95 -8.25 -9.05
C GLU A 112 -4.41 -8.18 -9.07
N ALA A 113 -3.78 -9.34 -9.03
CA ALA A 113 -2.33 -9.51 -8.91
C ALA A 113 -1.53 -8.90 -10.07
N HIS A 114 -2.17 -8.48 -11.17
CA HIS A 114 -1.52 -7.67 -12.21
C HIS A 114 -1.00 -6.32 -11.69
N ASN A 115 -1.52 -5.83 -10.55
CA ASN A 115 -1.05 -4.62 -9.89
C ASN A 115 0.00 -4.88 -8.80
N LEU A 116 0.33 -6.15 -8.51
CA LEU A 116 1.18 -6.48 -7.35
C LEU A 116 2.56 -5.84 -7.47
N GLU A 117 3.19 -5.91 -8.64
CA GLU A 117 4.51 -5.29 -8.88
C GLU A 117 4.50 -3.80 -8.55
N SER A 118 3.59 -3.02 -9.15
CA SER A 118 3.52 -1.57 -8.95
C SER A 118 3.15 -1.20 -7.51
N GLN A 119 2.30 -2.00 -6.85
CA GLN A 119 1.98 -1.84 -5.44
C GLN A 119 3.21 -2.06 -4.55
N LEU A 120 4.02 -3.08 -4.83
CA LEU A 120 5.25 -3.33 -4.08
C LEU A 120 6.29 -2.23 -4.33
N VAL A 121 6.48 -1.80 -5.58
CA VAL A 121 7.36 -0.67 -5.90
C VAL A 121 6.98 0.54 -5.03
N SER A 122 5.70 0.89 -5.00
CA SER A 122 5.20 1.99 -4.17
C SER A 122 5.46 1.81 -2.67
N VAL A 123 5.34 0.59 -2.14
CA VAL A 123 5.60 0.29 -0.71
C VAL A 123 7.06 0.51 -0.34
N PHE A 124 7.99 0.17 -1.25
CA PHE A 124 9.44 0.24 -1.04
C PHE A 124 10.11 1.54 -1.48
N THR A 125 9.42 2.37 -2.26
CA THR A 125 9.92 3.71 -2.63
C THR A 125 10.14 4.59 -1.39
N ALA A 126 11.33 5.19 -1.29
CA ALA A 126 11.60 6.27 -0.36
C ALA A 126 11.32 7.62 -1.05
N ALA A 127 10.27 8.31 -0.62
CA ALA A 127 9.86 9.59 -1.20
C ALA A 127 10.14 10.74 -0.22
N PHE A 128 10.66 11.84 -0.75
CA PHE A 128 11.03 13.04 0.00
C PHE A 128 10.39 14.29 -0.63
N PRO A 129 9.14 14.60 -0.26
CA PRO A 129 8.49 15.85 -0.63
C PRO A 129 9.25 17.07 -0.09
N LEU A 130 9.19 18.21 -0.80
CA LEU A 130 9.95 19.42 -0.46
C LEU A 130 9.72 19.90 1.00
N GLU A 131 8.50 19.80 1.52
CA GLU A 131 8.19 20.18 2.89
C GLU A 131 9.01 19.35 3.89
N GLN A 132 9.06 18.04 3.68
CA GLN A 132 9.82 17.11 4.52
C GLN A 132 11.32 17.35 4.36
N THR A 133 11.80 17.63 3.14
CA THR A 133 13.23 17.87 2.97
C THR A 133 13.69 19.14 3.67
N ARG A 134 12.85 20.20 3.65
CA ARG A 134 13.10 21.42 4.41
C ARG A 134 13.17 21.17 5.91
N ALA A 135 12.24 20.37 6.43
CA ALA A 135 12.20 20.03 7.85
C ALA A 135 13.40 19.19 8.30
N TRP A 136 13.82 18.22 7.49
CA TRP A 136 14.79 17.19 7.90
C TRP A 136 16.23 17.45 7.45
N PHE A 137 16.40 18.15 6.33
CA PHE A 137 17.70 18.44 5.72
C PHE A 137 18.01 19.94 5.62
N GLY A 138 17.09 20.81 6.04
CA GLY A 138 17.27 22.26 6.03
C GLY A 138 17.06 22.92 4.65
N GLY A 139 16.58 22.16 3.65
CA GLY A 139 16.37 22.68 2.30
C GLY A 139 15.95 21.62 1.29
N PRO A 140 15.88 21.96 0.00
CA PRO A 140 15.79 20.95 -1.06
C PRO A 140 17.06 20.10 -1.06
N LEU A 141 16.92 18.80 -1.33
CA LEU A 141 18.06 17.91 -1.52
C LEU A 141 18.82 18.28 -2.81
N PRO A 142 20.17 18.13 -2.83
CA PRO A 142 20.95 18.38 -4.03
C PRO A 142 20.56 17.41 -5.15
N ARG A 143 20.77 17.81 -6.40
CA ARG A 143 20.60 16.94 -7.56
C ARG A 143 21.89 16.16 -7.78
N LEU A 144 21.89 14.91 -7.35
CA LEU A 144 23.00 13.98 -7.50
C LEU A 144 22.80 13.10 -8.76
N GLY A 145 23.89 12.54 -9.27
CA GLY A 145 23.95 11.83 -10.55
C GLY A 145 23.37 10.43 -10.50
N ASP A 146 23.49 9.74 -9.38
CA ASP A 146 23.03 8.36 -9.21
C ASP A 146 22.56 8.05 -7.78
N ALA A 147 22.08 6.82 -7.58
CA ALA A 147 21.56 6.36 -6.30
C ALA A 147 22.65 6.21 -5.23
N ASP A 148 23.90 5.91 -5.60
CA ASP A 148 24.97 5.69 -4.62
C ASP A 148 25.43 7.00 -3.98
N GLU A 149 25.43 8.10 -4.74
CA GLU A 149 25.62 9.43 -4.18
C GLU A 149 24.51 9.80 -3.18
N TYR A 150 23.24 9.49 -3.47
CA TYR A 150 22.15 9.65 -2.50
C TYR A 150 22.30 8.71 -1.31
N ARG A 151 22.80 7.49 -1.51
CA ARG A 151 23.05 6.52 -0.43
C ARG A 151 24.05 7.05 0.58
N ALA A 152 25.15 7.62 0.11
CA ALA A 152 26.14 8.29 0.95
C ALA A 152 25.51 9.48 1.70
N LEU A 153 24.78 10.35 0.99
CA LEU A 153 24.11 11.50 1.60
C LEU A 153 23.11 11.09 2.69
N MET A 154 22.30 10.05 2.43
CA MET A 154 21.32 9.56 3.40
C MET A 154 22.00 8.96 4.62
N ARG A 155 23.10 8.22 4.43
CA ARG A 155 23.89 7.62 5.51
C ARG A 155 24.44 8.69 6.46
N ASP A 156 24.97 9.78 5.93
CA ASP A 156 25.48 10.91 6.71
C ASP A 156 24.40 11.63 7.55
N HIS A 157 23.12 11.42 7.21
CA HIS A 157 22.00 12.03 7.90
C HIS A 157 21.26 11.10 8.86
N LEU A 158 21.52 9.79 8.84
CA LEU A 158 20.82 8.80 9.67
C LEU A 158 20.82 9.16 11.16
N ASP A 159 22.00 9.37 11.75
CA ASP A 159 22.15 9.69 13.18
C ASP A 159 21.37 10.97 13.57
N ARG A 160 21.36 11.98 12.69
CA ARG A 160 20.63 13.23 12.93
C ARG A 160 19.12 13.01 12.90
N LEU A 161 18.62 12.24 11.92
CA LEU A 161 17.20 11.93 11.79
C LEU A 161 16.70 11.04 12.94
N GLU A 162 17.52 10.10 13.38
CA GLU A 162 17.28 9.28 14.58
C GLU A 162 17.20 10.14 15.83
N GLY A 163 18.17 11.05 16.02
CA GLY A 163 18.13 12.00 17.12
C GLY A 163 16.90 12.93 17.09
N ARG A 164 16.42 13.31 15.90
CA ARG A 164 15.17 14.07 15.76
C ARG A 164 13.95 13.23 16.15
N LEU A 165 13.89 11.97 15.73
CA LEU A 165 12.81 11.05 16.10
C LEU A 165 12.75 10.85 17.63
N ASP A 166 13.89 10.66 18.27
CA ASP A 166 13.99 10.56 19.74
C ASP A 166 13.59 11.86 20.43
N THR A 167 13.90 13.00 19.84
CA THR A 167 13.49 14.32 20.35
C THR A 167 11.98 14.48 20.28
N LEU A 168 11.34 14.15 19.15
CA LEU A 168 9.88 14.14 19.01
C LEU A 168 9.23 13.22 20.04
N GLY A 169 9.80 12.04 20.28
CA GLY A 169 9.32 11.12 21.31
C GLY A 169 9.40 11.71 22.73
N ARG A 170 10.46 12.46 23.05
CA ARG A 170 10.63 13.15 24.34
C ARG A 170 9.69 14.35 24.48
N GLU A 171 9.50 15.13 23.43
CA GLU A 171 8.54 16.25 23.39
C GLU A 171 7.11 15.73 23.64
N LEU A 172 6.72 14.65 22.96
CA LEU A 172 5.46 13.96 23.24
C LEU A 172 5.38 13.49 24.69
N GLU A 173 6.45 12.92 25.25
CA GLU A 173 6.49 12.49 26.66
C GLU A 173 6.37 13.63 27.67
N ALA A 174 6.95 14.80 27.38
CA ALA A 174 6.82 15.99 28.21
C ALA A 174 5.38 16.52 28.27
N LEU A 175 4.59 16.33 27.20
CA LEU A 175 3.16 16.68 27.17
C LEU A 175 2.27 15.68 27.90
N ARG A 176 2.82 14.56 28.41
CA ARG A 176 2.02 13.55 29.10
C ARG A 176 1.48 14.09 30.42
N PRO A 177 0.17 13.97 30.70
CA PRO A 177 -0.36 14.25 32.02
C PRO A 177 0.22 13.30 33.07
N SER A 178 0.90 13.85 34.09
CA SER A 178 1.47 13.07 35.19
C SER A 178 0.40 12.29 35.96
N GLY A 179 0.60 10.98 36.13
CA GLY A 179 -0.26 10.14 36.96
C GLY A 179 -1.64 9.80 36.37
N ALA A 180 -1.90 10.13 35.11
CA ALA A 180 -3.16 9.76 34.46
C ALA A 180 -3.23 8.23 34.23
N ALA A 181 -4.30 7.61 34.73
CA ALA A 181 -4.63 6.22 34.42
C ALA A 181 -4.85 6.05 32.90
N ALA A 182 -4.55 4.86 32.37
CA ALA A 182 -4.61 4.57 30.93
C ALA A 182 -5.97 4.94 30.28
N GLU A 183 -7.09 4.66 30.96
CA GLU A 183 -8.43 5.00 30.45
C GLU A 183 -8.70 6.50 30.40
N SER A 184 -8.24 7.24 31.41
CA SER A 184 -8.34 8.70 31.42
C SER A 184 -7.51 9.29 30.28
N PHE A 185 -6.29 8.76 30.07
CA PHE A 185 -5.41 9.15 28.98
C PHE A 185 -6.06 8.96 27.60
N LEU A 186 -6.69 7.80 27.36
CA LEU A 186 -7.33 7.50 26.07
C LEU A 186 -8.58 8.33 25.79
N SER A 187 -9.24 8.84 26.84
CA SER A 187 -10.50 9.57 26.72
C SER A 187 -10.30 11.07 26.46
N MET A 188 -9.08 11.58 26.63
CA MET A 188 -8.73 12.96 26.29
C MET A 188 -8.34 13.03 24.80
N PRO A 189 -8.99 13.88 23.98
CA PRO A 189 -8.54 14.11 22.61
C PRO A 189 -7.18 14.81 22.63
N PRO A 190 -6.24 14.42 21.74
CA PRO A 190 -4.95 15.08 21.68
C PRO A 190 -5.12 16.54 21.26
N SER A 191 -4.37 17.43 21.90
CA SER A 191 -4.27 18.84 21.52
C SER A 191 -3.74 19.00 20.09
N ARG A 192 -3.87 20.19 19.51
CA ARG A 192 -3.34 20.47 18.16
C ARG A 192 -1.82 20.28 18.09
N GLU A 193 -1.12 20.63 19.17
CA GLU A 193 0.33 20.45 19.30
C GLU A 193 0.69 18.96 19.35
N GLU A 194 0.03 18.17 20.18
CA GLU A 194 0.24 16.71 20.23
C GLU A 194 -0.05 16.05 18.90
N GLN A 195 -1.13 16.44 18.20
CA GLN A 195 -1.46 15.91 16.88
C GLN A 195 -0.36 16.21 15.85
N ALA A 196 0.20 17.43 15.87
CA ALA A 196 1.29 17.80 14.96
C ALA A 196 2.56 16.98 15.25
N LEU A 197 2.95 16.86 16.52
CA LEU A 197 4.11 16.07 16.93
C LEU A 197 3.94 14.56 16.63
N MET A 198 2.74 14.02 16.86
CA MET A 198 2.43 12.62 16.53
C MET A 198 2.50 12.37 15.02
N ALA A 199 1.99 13.29 14.20
CA ALA A 199 2.05 13.20 12.75
C ALA A 199 3.51 13.28 12.26
N GLU A 200 4.29 14.24 12.77
CA GLU A 200 5.71 14.36 12.43
C GLU A 200 6.50 13.11 12.84
N HIS A 201 6.27 12.59 14.04
CA HIS A 201 6.89 11.36 14.51
C HIS A 201 6.56 10.18 13.61
N GLU A 202 5.30 9.97 13.23
CA GLU A 202 4.93 8.86 12.35
C GLU A 202 5.53 8.99 10.95
N ILE A 203 5.51 10.19 10.37
CA ILE A 203 6.08 10.44 9.03
C ILE A 203 7.58 10.20 9.06
N LEU A 204 8.29 10.72 10.07
CA LEU A 204 9.73 10.55 10.21
C LEU A 204 10.11 9.09 10.50
N GLU A 205 9.39 8.38 11.36
CA GLU A 205 9.61 6.95 11.64
C GLU A 205 9.48 6.13 10.34
N ALA A 206 8.42 6.37 9.56
CA ALA A 206 8.18 5.66 8.31
C ALA A 206 9.20 6.00 7.21
N ALA A 207 9.68 7.25 7.17
CA ALA A 207 10.74 7.68 6.26
C ALA A 207 12.09 7.08 6.66
N LEU A 208 12.44 7.09 7.96
CA LEU A 208 13.69 6.55 8.47
C LEU A 208 13.80 5.04 8.21
N ALA A 209 12.70 4.28 8.37
CA ALA A 209 12.67 2.86 8.02
C ALA A 209 13.02 2.62 6.54
N ARG A 210 12.48 3.46 5.64
CA ARG A 210 12.78 3.39 4.20
C ARG A 210 14.18 3.88 3.85
N ILE A 211 14.67 4.91 4.54
CA ILE A 211 16.06 5.39 4.38
C ILE A 211 17.04 4.29 4.78
N ARG A 212 16.84 3.63 5.93
CA ARG A 212 17.68 2.51 6.36
C ARG A 212 17.64 1.37 5.36
N PHE A 213 16.44 0.95 4.94
CA PHE A 213 16.29 -0.07 3.90
C PHE A 213 17.01 0.31 2.60
N PHE A 214 16.88 1.57 2.17
CA PHE A 214 17.60 2.08 1.01
C PHE A 214 19.11 1.97 1.24
N VAL A 215 19.63 2.51 2.34
CA VAL A 215 21.07 2.55 2.68
C VAL A 215 21.68 1.15 2.75
N ASP A 216 21.00 0.21 3.41
CA ASP A 216 21.47 -1.16 3.64
C ASP A 216 21.39 -2.04 2.38
N ALA A 217 20.54 -1.70 1.41
CA ALA A 217 20.37 -2.42 0.15
C ALA A 217 21.44 -2.05 -0.90
N GLU A 218 22.71 -2.26 -0.57
CA GLU A 218 23.86 -1.99 -1.46
C GLU A 218 23.92 -2.94 -2.67
N ASP A 219 23.31 -4.12 -2.57
CA ASP A 219 23.24 -5.14 -3.62
C ASP A 219 22.09 -4.92 -4.61
N ARG A 220 21.31 -3.84 -4.47
CA ARG A 220 20.10 -3.59 -5.26
C ARG A 220 20.23 -2.33 -6.10
N GLU A 221 19.66 -2.38 -7.30
CA GLU A 221 19.60 -1.24 -8.21
C GLU A 221 18.41 -0.34 -7.89
N TRP A 222 18.63 0.98 -7.99
CA TRP A 222 17.63 2.00 -7.68
C TRP A 222 17.59 3.07 -8.78
N ILE A 223 16.39 3.54 -9.07
CA ILE A 223 16.12 4.67 -9.95
C ILE A 223 15.95 5.91 -9.09
N VAL A 224 16.70 6.96 -9.41
CA VAL A 224 16.46 8.30 -8.89
C VAL A 224 15.43 8.99 -9.77
N ARG A 225 14.28 9.34 -9.19
CA ARG A 225 13.29 10.21 -9.85
C ARG A 225 13.27 11.54 -9.12
N TYR A 226 13.84 12.56 -9.75
CA TYR A 226 13.78 13.93 -9.23
C TYR A 226 13.50 14.91 -10.36
N PRO A 227 12.21 15.19 -10.66
CA PRO A 227 11.83 16.14 -11.69
C PRO A 227 12.49 17.52 -11.49
N PRO A 228 12.76 18.29 -12.56
CA PRO A 228 13.38 19.62 -12.47
C PRO A 228 12.49 20.68 -11.83
N ASP A 229 11.20 20.39 -11.68
CA ASP A 229 10.18 21.34 -11.22
C ASP A 229 10.42 21.86 -9.80
N ILE A 230 10.01 23.09 -9.54
CA ILE A 230 10.06 23.69 -8.22
C ILE A 230 9.09 22.95 -7.31
N GLY A 231 9.59 22.42 -6.20
CA GLY A 231 8.79 21.62 -5.27
C GLY A 231 8.61 20.16 -5.67
N ALA A 232 9.35 19.68 -6.67
CA ALA A 232 9.39 18.28 -7.03
C ALA A 232 9.77 17.40 -5.83
N THR A 233 9.14 16.23 -5.77
CA THR A 233 9.49 15.17 -4.80
C THR A 233 10.66 14.38 -5.35
N LEU A 234 11.68 14.15 -4.53
CA LEU A 234 12.70 13.15 -4.80
C LEU A 234 12.13 11.78 -4.45
N GLU A 235 12.17 10.83 -5.37
CA GLU A 235 11.84 9.43 -5.11
C GLU A 235 13.05 8.55 -5.42
N LEU A 236 13.41 7.72 -4.46
CA LEU A 236 14.35 6.62 -4.63
C LEU A 236 13.51 5.36 -4.80
N VAL A 237 13.48 4.84 -6.02
CA VAL A 237 12.57 3.76 -6.43
C VAL A 237 13.40 2.51 -6.72
N PRO A 238 13.12 1.35 -6.11
CA PRO A 238 13.86 0.14 -6.46
C PRO A 238 13.58 -0.22 -7.92
N LEU A 239 14.63 -0.58 -8.67
CA LEU A 239 14.48 -0.95 -10.09
C LEU A 239 13.60 -2.20 -10.25
N THR A 240 13.74 -3.15 -9.34
CA THR A 240 12.96 -4.39 -9.30
C THR A 240 12.46 -4.66 -7.88
N VAL A 241 11.38 -5.44 -7.77
CA VAL A 241 10.83 -5.90 -6.48
C VAL A 241 11.07 -7.38 -6.25
N THR A 242 11.85 -8.04 -7.09
CA THR A 242 12.05 -9.50 -7.14
C THR A 242 12.37 -10.11 -5.77
N SER A 243 13.37 -9.57 -5.06
CA SER A 243 13.77 -10.10 -3.75
C SER A 243 12.72 -9.83 -2.68
N MET A 244 12.15 -8.62 -2.65
CA MET A 244 11.10 -8.23 -1.71
C MET A 244 9.81 -9.03 -1.90
N ALA A 245 9.41 -9.24 -3.15
CA ALA A 245 8.23 -10.02 -3.51
C ALA A 245 8.42 -11.48 -3.10
N ARG A 246 9.56 -12.09 -3.41
CA ARG A 246 9.86 -13.47 -3.02
C ARG A 246 9.79 -13.65 -1.51
N GLU A 247 10.42 -12.76 -0.75
CA GLU A 247 10.39 -12.76 0.71
C GLU A 247 8.96 -12.61 1.23
N LEU A 248 8.25 -11.56 0.79
CA LEU A 248 6.86 -11.32 1.16
C LEU A 248 5.98 -12.55 0.93
N LEU A 249 6.03 -13.13 -0.27
CA LEU A 249 5.19 -14.25 -0.65
C LEU A 249 5.53 -15.52 0.14
N SER A 250 6.81 -15.87 0.25
CA SER A 250 7.27 -17.11 0.90
C SER A 250 7.13 -17.10 2.42
N GLU A 251 7.26 -15.93 3.06
CA GLU A 251 7.06 -15.78 4.50
C GLU A 251 5.57 -15.62 4.89
N SER A 252 4.72 -15.24 3.94
CA SER A 252 3.30 -15.02 4.19
C SER A 252 2.49 -16.30 4.20
N ALA A 253 2.76 -17.23 3.28
CA ALA A 253 2.00 -18.46 3.20
C ALA A 253 2.75 -19.65 2.60
N ASP A 254 2.23 -20.85 2.85
CA ASP A 254 2.74 -22.09 2.23
C ASP A 254 2.31 -22.22 0.76
N LEU A 255 1.11 -21.73 0.43
CA LEU A 255 0.59 -21.68 -0.93
C LEU A 255 0.20 -20.24 -1.28
N VAL A 256 0.61 -19.77 -2.45
CA VAL A 256 0.29 -18.45 -2.97
C VAL A 256 -0.55 -18.60 -4.25
N VAL A 257 -1.67 -17.89 -4.29
CA VAL A 257 -2.56 -17.80 -5.45
C VAL A 257 -2.58 -16.36 -5.92
N LEU A 258 -2.12 -16.14 -7.15
CA LEU A 258 -2.21 -14.85 -7.83
C LEU A 258 -3.39 -14.91 -8.81
N SER A 259 -4.38 -14.04 -8.61
CA SER A 259 -5.60 -13.98 -9.41
C SER A 259 -5.64 -12.67 -10.20
N SER A 260 -5.90 -12.74 -11.50
CA SER A 260 -6.14 -11.60 -12.38
C SER A 260 -6.69 -12.10 -13.72
N ALA A 261 -7.38 -11.22 -14.47
CA ALA A 261 -7.80 -11.50 -15.84
C ALA A 261 -6.60 -11.80 -16.77
N TYR A 262 -5.46 -11.18 -16.52
CA TYR A 262 -4.22 -11.42 -17.24
C TYR A 262 -3.02 -11.15 -16.34
N LEU A 263 -2.07 -12.10 -16.29
CA LEU A 263 -0.83 -12.03 -15.52
C LEU A 263 0.43 -12.06 -16.39
N GLY A 264 0.26 -12.01 -17.72
CA GLY A 264 1.37 -12.19 -18.64
C GLY A 264 1.82 -13.64 -18.77
N HIS A 265 3.00 -13.82 -19.37
CA HIS A 265 3.64 -15.13 -19.51
C HIS A 265 4.19 -15.61 -18.16
N ARG A 266 4.09 -16.93 -17.92
CA ARG A 266 4.56 -17.57 -16.68
C ARG A 266 6.01 -17.23 -16.34
N SER A 267 6.90 -17.20 -17.34
CA SER A 267 8.32 -16.87 -17.16
C SER A 267 8.52 -15.44 -16.68
N ALA A 268 7.86 -14.46 -17.29
CA ALA A 268 7.93 -13.06 -16.89
C ALA A 268 7.40 -12.84 -15.47
N LEU A 269 6.30 -13.50 -15.10
CA LEU A 269 5.76 -13.45 -13.74
C LEU A 269 6.74 -14.07 -12.73
N ALA A 270 7.34 -15.21 -13.07
CA ALA A 270 8.30 -15.88 -12.21
C ALA A 270 9.54 -15.01 -11.98
N GLU A 271 10.07 -14.39 -13.03
CA GLU A 271 11.20 -13.45 -12.95
C GLU A 271 10.86 -12.22 -12.10
N CYS A 272 9.71 -11.58 -12.36
CA CYS A 272 9.27 -10.37 -11.65
C CYS A 272 9.17 -10.60 -10.12
N PHE A 273 8.66 -11.76 -9.69
CA PHE A 273 8.47 -12.06 -8.27
C PHE A 273 9.52 -13.00 -7.67
N GLY A 274 10.59 -13.30 -8.40
CA GLY A 274 11.70 -14.12 -7.92
C GLY A 274 11.32 -15.58 -7.64
N LEU A 275 10.34 -16.11 -8.37
CA LEU A 275 9.85 -17.47 -8.24
C LEU A 275 10.59 -18.41 -9.21
N GLU A 276 10.73 -19.67 -8.85
CA GLU A 276 11.19 -20.69 -9.79
C GLU A 276 10.05 -21.03 -10.77
N GLU A 277 10.25 -20.80 -12.07
CA GLU A 277 9.20 -21.01 -13.08
C GLU A 277 8.59 -22.43 -13.01
N ALA A 278 9.42 -23.44 -12.70
CA ALA A 278 9.00 -24.84 -12.55
C ALA A 278 8.04 -25.09 -11.38
N THR A 279 7.99 -24.18 -10.40
CA THR A 279 7.05 -24.23 -9.26
C THR A 279 5.74 -23.51 -9.55
N VAL A 280 5.74 -22.59 -10.53
CA VAL A 280 4.55 -21.83 -10.91
C VAL A 280 3.59 -22.74 -11.70
N ARG A 281 2.33 -22.77 -11.27
CA ARG A 281 1.24 -23.45 -11.95
C ARG A 281 0.23 -22.41 -12.40
N SER A 282 -0.14 -22.45 -13.68
CA SER A 282 -1.10 -21.53 -14.26
C SER A 282 -2.41 -22.26 -14.48
N LEU A 283 -3.50 -21.68 -13.99
CA LEU A 283 -4.86 -22.12 -14.25
C LEU A 283 -5.55 -21.01 -15.04
N THR A 284 -6.19 -21.38 -16.14
CA THR A 284 -6.94 -20.44 -16.99
C THR A 284 -8.33 -21.00 -17.19
N SER A 285 -9.33 -20.15 -17.01
CA SER A 285 -10.72 -20.46 -17.35
C SER A 285 -11.08 -19.70 -18.61
N ASP A 286 -11.82 -20.36 -19.50
CA ASP A 286 -12.46 -19.66 -20.60
C ASP A 286 -13.49 -18.66 -20.08
N SER A 287 -13.73 -17.61 -20.88
CA SER A 287 -14.80 -16.66 -20.58
C SER A 287 -16.14 -17.39 -20.59
N PRO A 288 -16.99 -17.19 -19.56
CA PRO A 288 -18.31 -17.78 -19.54
C PRO A 288 -19.27 -17.11 -20.55
N PHE A 289 -18.87 -16.00 -21.16
CA PHE A 289 -19.69 -15.24 -22.11
C PHE A 289 -19.45 -15.73 -23.55
N ALA A 290 -20.54 -15.91 -24.30
CA ALA A 290 -20.48 -16.31 -25.69
C ALA A 290 -19.71 -15.26 -26.52
N LEU A 291 -18.92 -15.70 -27.52
CA LEU A 291 -18.13 -14.79 -28.36
C LEU A 291 -18.98 -13.68 -29.02
N ALA A 292 -20.21 -14.00 -29.40
CA ALA A 292 -21.16 -13.03 -29.98
C ALA A 292 -21.53 -11.89 -29.02
N GLN A 293 -21.37 -12.07 -27.70
CA GLN A 293 -21.68 -11.09 -26.66
C GLN A 293 -20.44 -10.32 -26.17
N ARG A 294 -19.25 -10.63 -26.69
CA ARG A 294 -17.97 -9.99 -26.29
C ARG A 294 -17.11 -9.61 -27.49
N ARG A 295 -17.75 -9.14 -28.56
CA ARG A 295 -17.08 -8.71 -29.79
C ARG A 295 -16.21 -7.49 -29.51
N ILE A 296 -14.94 -7.55 -29.92
CA ILE A 296 -13.99 -6.44 -29.83
C ILE A 296 -13.77 -5.89 -31.24
N ASP A 297 -14.32 -4.69 -31.50
CA ASP A 297 -14.16 -4.00 -32.78
C ASP A 297 -13.02 -2.99 -32.69
N TYR A 298 -11.89 -3.32 -33.29
CA TYR A 298 -10.75 -2.40 -33.35
C TYR A 298 -10.90 -1.41 -34.52
N ARG A 299 -11.14 -0.12 -34.19
CA ARG A 299 -11.34 0.98 -35.14
C ARG A 299 -10.26 2.07 -34.99
N PRO A 300 -9.00 1.84 -35.42
CA PRO A 300 -7.92 2.79 -35.21
C PRO A 300 -8.04 4.03 -36.09
N VAL A 301 -7.91 5.22 -35.48
CA VAL A 301 -7.80 6.51 -36.19
C VAL A 301 -6.34 6.91 -36.49
N GLY A 302 -5.39 6.19 -35.90
CA GLY A 302 -3.95 6.43 -36.04
C GLY A 302 -3.21 6.12 -34.74
N ARG A 303 -1.88 6.27 -34.76
CA ARG A 303 -1.06 6.13 -33.56
C ARG A 303 -1.17 7.39 -32.71
N LEU A 304 -1.80 7.28 -31.54
CA LEU A 304 -1.89 8.40 -30.58
C LEU A 304 -0.58 8.55 -29.81
N SER A 305 0.07 9.70 -29.97
CA SER A 305 1.27 10.13 -29.23
C SER A 305 1.19 11.64 -28.99
N VAL A 306 2.01 12.17 -28.07
CA VAL A 306 2.09 13.62 -27.81
C VAL A 306 2.27 14.42 -29.11
N THR A 307 3.04 13.88 -30.06
CA THR A 307 3.31 14.50 -31.35
C THR A 307 2.17 14.39 -32.37
N SER A 308 1.39 13.31 -32.35
CA SER A 308 0.35 13.05 -33.36
C SER A 308 -1.04 13.47 -32.90
N LEU A 309 -1.27 13.59 -31.59
CA LEU A 309 -2.56 13.83 -30.98
C LEU A 309 -3.24 15.10 -31.54
N PRO A 310 -2.59 16.28 -31.63
CA PRO A 310 -3.25 17.48 -32.14
C PRO A 310 -3.78 17.34 -33.57
N ARG A 311 -3.12 16.52 -34.40
CA ARG A 311 -3.53 16.25 -35.78
C ARG A 311 -4.65 15.21 -35.86
N LEU A 312 -4.64 14.22 -34.98
CA LEU A 312 -5.58 13.10 -34.97
C LEU A 312 -6.84 13.38 -34.16
N GLU A 313 -6.82 14.40 -33.31
CA GLU A 313 -7.90 14.74 -32.39
C GLU A 313 -9.26 14.92 -33.11
N PRO A 314 -9.39 15.68 -34.23
CA PRO A 314 -10.67 15.79 -34.92
C PRO A 314 -11.21 14.43 -35.40
N ALA A 315 -10.37 13.61 -36.01
CA ALA A 315 -10.75 12.28 -36.49
C ALA A 315 -11.09 11.31 -35.34
N LEU A 316 -10.41 11.46 -34.20
CA LEU A 316 -10.73 10.71 -32.98
C LEU A 316 -12.12 11.09 -32.46
N PHE A 317 -12.46 12.37 -32.41
CA PHE A 317 -13.78 12.85 -32.01
C PHE A 317 -14.87 12.32 -32.95
N ASP A 318 -14.67 12.40 -34.26
CA ASP A 318 -15.63 11.89 -35.25
C ASP A 318 -15.86 10.38 -35.08
N ALA A 319 -14.79 9.60 -34.84
CA ALA A 319 -14.90 8.17 -34.61
C ALA A 319 -15.65 7.83 -33.31
N VAL A 320 -15.39 8.55 -32.22
CA VAL A 320 -16.12 8.38 -30.96
C VAL A 320 -17.59 8.76 -31.13
N ALA A 321 -17.88 9.87 -31.80
CA ALA A 321 -19.25 10.31 -32.09
C ALA A 321 -20.02 9.28 -32.93
N ALA A 322 -19.37 8.69 -33.93
CA ALA A 322 -19.95 7.61 -34.74
C ALA A 322 -20.29 6.38 -33.88
N ILE A 323 -19.39 5.96 -32.98
CA ILE A 323 -19.66 4.83 -32.05
C ILE A 323 -20.86 5.15 -31.15
N LEU A 324 -20.91 6.34 -30.55
CA LEU A 324 -22.04 6.73 -29.69
C LEU A 324 -23.36 6.77 -30.47
N ALA A 325 -23.33 7.19 -31.74
CA ALA A 325 -24.50 7.21 -32.61
C ALA A 325 -24.97 5.81 -33.03
N GLU A 326 -24.06 4.84 -33.17
CA GLU A 326 -24.38 3.43 -33.41
C GLU A 326 -25.02 2.76 -32.18
N HIS A 327 -24.70 3.25 -30.98
CA HIS A 327 -25.09 2.66 -29.69
C HIS A 327 -25.91 3.62 -28.79
N PRO A 328 -26.99 4.27 -29.29
CA PRO A 328 -27.64 5.40 -28.59
C PRO A 328 -28.44 5.03 -27.34
N ARG A 329 -28.65 3.73 -27.10
CA ARG A 329 -29.42 3.20 -25.96
C ARG A 329 -28.62 2.20 -25.12
N GLU A 330 -27.36 1.99 -25.47
CA GLU A 330 -26.47 1.13 -24.72
C GLU A 330 -25.66 1.99 -23.77
N LYS A 331 -25.43 1.48 -22.56
CA LYS A 331 -24.62 2.16 -21.58
C LYS A 331 -23.15 1.93 -21.95
N GLY A 332 -22.43 3.02 -22.21
CA GLY A 332 -20.97 3.03 -22.37
C GLY A 332 -20.23 2.85 -21.05
#